data_AF-A0A353U0G4-F1
#
_entry.id   AF-A0A353U0G4-F1
#
_cell.length_a   1.000
_cell.length_b   1.000
_cell.length_c   1.000
_cell.angle_alpha   90.00
_cell.angle_beta   90.00
_cell.angle_gamma   90.00
#
_symmetry.space_group_name_H-M   'P 1'
#
loop_
_entity.id
_entity.type
_entity.pdbx_description
1 polymer ?
#
loop_
_entity_poly.entity_id
_entity_poly.type
_entity_poly.pdbx_seq_one_letter_code
_entity_poly.pdbx_strand_id
1 'polypeptide(L)'
;ERGTWYVGLTIDAVIPGTSADNPYLAQLKQRGLSREEFKAIYIDGTITTWNQLLELDEEAQMSVYTRADACGAAETWAKYIDAGQEDLLGIGIFGDPGLAEALTKDPLSIGYNNTIYVYDVKTGKKRPGLEVIPIDINGNGVIDAEEDFYEDFSGVLDAIAKGVYPSPPARELYFVAKGKPQKQAVIDFIKWTLTEGQQYVTEAGYVPISQELIQNYLELLN
;
A
#
# COMPACT_ATOMS: atom_id res chain seq x y z
N GLU A 1 -22.51 -4.83 -19.59
CA GLU A 1 -21.23 -5.36 -19.07
C GLU A 1 -20.39 -5.90 -20.24
N ARG A 2 -19.09 -5.59 -20.31
CA ARG A 2 -18.23 -5.89 -21.47
C ARG A 2 -17.64 -7.31 -21.47
N GLY A 3 -18.34 -8.29 -20.90
CA GLY A 3 -17.90 -9.69 -20.89
C GLY A 3 -16.57 -9.94 -20.16
N THR A 4 -16.24 -9.11 -19.17
CA THR A 4 -15.08 -9.31 -18.30
C THR A 4 -15.48 -10.18 -17.12
N TRP A 5 -14.68 -11.21 -16.83
CA TRP A 5 -14.84 -12.08 -15.68
C TRP A 5 -13.56 -12.01 -14.84
N TYR A 6 -13.68 -12.04 -13.51
CA TYR A 6 -12.54 -11.93 -12.61
C TYR A 6 -12.77 -12.70 -11.31
N VAL A 7 -11.68 -13.06 -10.64
CA VAL A 7 -11.65 -13.64 -9.29
C VAL A 7 -10.49 -13.05 -8.50
N GLY A 8 -10.74 -12.68 -7.25
CA GLY A 8 -9.71 -12.23 -6.32
C GLY A 8 -8.92 -13.42 -5.78
N LEU A 9 -7.63 -13.23 -5.54
CA LEU A 9 -6.73 -14.29 -5.07
C LEU A 9 -6.04 -13.98 -3.76
N THR A 10 -5.68 -12.71 -3.59
CA THR A 10 -4.85 -12.24 -2.49
C THR A 10 -5.04 -10.74 -2.36
N ILE A 11 -4.71 -10.19 -1.21
CA ILE A 11 -4.71 -8.75 -0.97
C ILE A 11 -3.26 -8.25 -0.93
N ASP A 12 -3.02 -7.11 -1.57
CA ASP A 12 -1.78 -6.33 -1.50
C ASP A 12 -2.11 -4.93 -1.01
N ALA A 13 -1.14 -4.24 -0.43
CA ALA A 13 -1.31 -2.89 0.06
C ALA A 13 -0.13 -2.00 -0.33
N VAL A 14 -0.46 -0.75 -0.58
CA VAL A 14 0.52 0.33 -0.70
C VAL A 14 0.59 1.04 0.62
N ILE A 15 1.81 1.23 1.13
CA ILE A 15 2.07 1.91 2.39
C ILE A 15 2.94 3.15 2.17
N PRO A 16 2.65 4.26 2.85
CA PRO A 16 3.50 5.45 2.82
C PRO A 16 4.85 5.19 3.50
N GLY A 17 5.90 5.79 2.95
CA GLY A 17 7.26 5.59 3.43
C GLY A 17 8.11 6.85 3.33
N THR A 18 9.23 6.82 4.04
CA THR A 18 10.24 7.86 4.09
C THR A 18 11.61 7.23 4.35
N SER A 19 12.66 8.05 4.37
CA SER A 19 13.99 7.62 4.80
C SER A 19 14.01 7.28 6.30
N ALA A 20 14.73 6.22 6.66
CA ALA A 20 15.07 5.93 8.05
C ALA A 20 15.99 7.00 8.68
N ASP A 21 16.61 7.87 7.86
CA ASP A 21 17.40 9.01 8.31
C ASP A 21 16.59 10.31 8.41
N ASN A 22 15.26 10.25 8.25
CA ASN A 22 14.42 11.43 8.34
C ASN A 22 14.50 12.04 9.76
N PRO A 23 14.88 13.33 9.91
CA PRO A 23 15.09 13.94 11.22
C PRO A 23 13.80 14.03 12.05
N TYR A 24 12.64 13.87 11.43
CA TYR A 24 11.32 14.01 12.06
C TYR A 24 10.61 12.68 12.34
N LEU A 25 11.29 11.54 12.17
CA LEU A 25 10.67 10.21 12.31
C LEU A 25 9.92 9.99 13.62
N ALA A 26 10.47 10.46 14.74
CA ALA A 26 9.80 10.28 16.03
C ALA A 26 8.43 10.96 16.07
N GLN A 27 8.32 12.18 15.52
CA GLN A 27 7.08 12.92 15.43
C GLN A 27 6.13 12.28 14.41
N LEU A 28 6.66 11.87 13.25
CA LEU A 28 5.87 11.19 12.21
C LEU A 28 5.28 9.86 12.70
N LYS A 29 6.03 9.07 13.47
CA LYS A 29 5.53 7.82 14.05
C LYS A 29 4.49 8.04 15.14
N GLN A 30 4.63 9.11 15.93
CA GLN A 30 3.68 9.41 16.99
C GLN A 30 2.37 9.98 16.45
N ARG A 31 2.44 10.86 15.45
CA ARG A 31 1.31 11.62 14.93
C ARG A 31 0.63 10.90 13.77
N GLY A 32 1.42 10.27 12.91
CA GLY A 32 0.98 9.85 11.58
C GLY A 32 0.69 11.01 10.66
N LEU A 33 0.19 10.66 9.46
CA LEU A 33 -0.45 11.61 8.55
C LEU A 33 -1.84 11.10 8.20
N SER A 34 -2.81 12.02 8.15
CA SER A 34 -4.17 11.69 7.76
C SER A 34 -4.30 11.59 6.25
N ARG A 35 -5.42 10.99 5.81
CA ARG A 35 -5.80 10.93 4.41
C ARG A 35 -5.85 12.31 3.75
N GLU A 36 -6.42 13.29 4.44
CA GLU A 36 -6.53 14.67 3.97
C GLU A 36 -5.17 15.33 3.79
N GLU A 37 -4.21 15.01 4.66
CA GLU A 37 -2.84 15.51 4.54
C GLU A 37 -2.10 14.87 3.38
N PHE A 38 -2.24 13.55 3.19
CA PHE A 38 -1.72 12.90 1.99
C PHE A 38 -2.31 13.52 0.72
N LYS A 39 -3.61 13.85 0.70
CA LYS A 39 -4.23 14.55 -0.43
C LYS A 39 -3.66 15.95 -0.62
N ALA A 40 -3.46 16.70 0.45
CA ALA A 40 -2.87 18.04 0.41
C ALA A 40 -1.43 18.04 -0.14
N ILE A 41 -0.68 16.96 0.10
CA ILE A 41 0.68 16.74 -0.42
C ILE A 41 0.65 16.30 -1.89
N TYR A 42 -0.10 15.24 -2.20
CA TYR A 42 -0.01 14.54 -3.47
C TYR A 42 -0.93 15.09 -4.55
N ILE A 43 -1.97 15.85 -4.22
CA ILE A 43 -2.97 16.33 -5.19
C ILE A 43 -3.08 17.85 -5.16
N ASP A 44 -3.34 18.43 -3.98
CA ASP A 44 -3.63 19.87 -3.91
C ASP A 44 -2.34 20.71 -3.95
N GLY A 45 -1.20 20.14 -3.55
CA GLY A 45 0.09 20.84 -3.46
C GLY A 45 0.09 21.98 -2.45
N THR A 46 -0.80 21.94 -1.45
CA THR A 46 -0.93 22.97 -0.41
C THR A 46 -0.03 22.71 0.80
N ILE A 47 0.36 21.44 1.02
CA ILE A 47 1.38 21.04 1.98
C ILE A 47 2.63 20.61 1.19
N THR A 48 3.69 21.41 1.27
CA THR A 48 4.96 21.18 0.56
C THR A 48 6.16 21.08 1.50
N THR A 49 5.97 21.31 2.80
CA THR A 49 7.04 21.29 3.79
C THR A 49 6.64 20.54 5.06
N TRP A 50 7.62 19.98 5.77
CA TRP A 50 7.38 19.27 7.03
C TRP A 50 6.91 20.20 8.16
N ASN A 51 7.31 21.47 8.15
CA ASN A 51 6.90 22.44 9.18
C ASN A 51 5.41 22.77 9.15
N GLN A 52 4.74 22.61 7.99
CA GLN A 52 3.28 22.76 7.90
C GLN A 52 2.53 21.64 8.63
N LEU A 53 3.15 20.47 8.79
CA LEU A 53 2.56 19.29 9.44
C LEU A 53 2.97 19.15 10.91
N LEU A 54 4.23 19.49 11.20
CA LEU A 54 4.89 19.16 12.47
C LEU A 54 5.16 20.38 13.36
N GLU A 55 4.62 21.54 12.99
CA GLU A 55 4.75 22.81 13.75
C GLU A 55 6.22 23.17 14.07
N LEU A 56 7.11 22.97 13.10
CA LEU A 56 8.55 23.21 13.27
C LEU A 56 8.88 24.70 13.11
N ASP A 57 9.93 25.14 13.81
CA ASP A 57 10.42 26.53 13.75
C ASP A 57 11.15 26.87 12.43
N GLU A 58 11.69 25.87 11.75
CA GLU A 58 12.49 26.03 10.52
C GLU A 58 11.77 25.46 9.30
N GLU A 59 11.96 26.10 8.14
CA GLU A 59 11.42 25.62 6.87
C GLU A 59 12.14 24.35 6.43
N ALA A 60 11.37 23.27 6.27
CA ALA A 60 11.90 21.96 5.90
C ALA A 60 11.17 21.44 4.65
N GLN A 61 11.71 21.76 3.48
CA GLN A 61 11.12 21.38 2.20
C GLN A 61 11.01 19.86 2.07
N MET A 62 9.82 19.39 1.70
CA MET A 62 9.55 17.98 1.47
C MET A 62 9.93 17.59 0.04
N SER A 63 10.56 16.43 -0.11
CA SER A 63 10.75 15.78 -1.41
C SER A 63 9.67 14.74 -1.63
N VAL A 64 8.64 15.12 -2.38
CA VAL A 64 7.51 14.22 -2.70
C VAL A 64 7.87 13.35 -3.88
N TYR A 65 7.86 12.02 -3.69
CA TYR A 65 8.10 11.04 -4.74
C TYR A 65 6.84 10.25 -5.09
N THR A 66 6.68 9.96 -6.38
CA THR A 66 5.56 9.19 -6.95
C THR A 66 6.08 8.26 -8.05
N ARG A 67 5.18 7.52 -8.71
CA ARG A 67 5.53 6.62 -9.82
C ARG A 67 5.37 7.29 -11.17
N ALA A 68 6.39 7.17 -12.02
CA ALA A 68 6.37 7.67 -13.39
C ALA A 68 5.66 6.72 -14.38
N ASP A 69 5.55 5.43 -14.04
CA ASP A 69 4.93 4.40 -14.88
C ASP A 69 3.49 4.08 -14.44
N ALA A 70 2.61 3.83 -15.39
CA ALA A 70 1.24 3.38 -15.12
C ALA A 70 1.28 2.04 -14.38
N CYS A 71 0.85 2.02 -13.13
CA CYS A 71 0.99 0.85 -12.26
C CYS A 71 -0.10 0.79 -11.19
N GLY A 72 -0.41 -0.44 -10.74
CA GLY A 72 -1.44 -0.65 -9.74
C GLY A 72 -1.15 0.03 -8.39
N ALA A 73 0.12 0.21 -8.03
CA ALA A 73 0.49 0.85 -6.76
C ALA A 73 0.05 2.32 -6.73
N ALA A 74 0.45 3.09 -7.74
CA ALA A 74 0.12 4.51 -7.83
C ALA A 74 -1.38 4.74 -8.07
N GLU A 75 -2.02 3.91 -8.90
CA GLU A 75 -3.49 3.95 -9.06
C GLU A 75 -4.21 3.71 -7.72
N THR A 76 -3.72 2.78 -6.91
CA THR A 76 -4.33 2.45 -5.61
C THR A 76 -4.10 3.55 -4.58
N TRP A 77 -2.89 4.12 -4.56
CA TRP A 77 -2.57 5.26 -3.73
C TRP A 77 -3.42 6.48 -4.08
N ALA A 78 -3.55 6.80 -5.37
CA ALA A 78 -4.39 7.89 -5.84
C ALA A 78 -5.87 7.68 -5.48
N LYS A 79 -6.39 6.45 -5.65
CA LYS A 79 -7.76 6.11 -5.21
C LYS A 79 -7.97 6.30 -3.71
N TYR A 80 -6.96 5.99 -2.89
CA TYR A 80 -7.03 6.24 -1.46
C TYR A 80 -7.30 7.70 -1.14
N ILE A 81 -6.79 8.64 -1.94
CA ILE A 81 -6.96 10.10 -1.77
C ILE A 81 -7.96 10.73 -2.76
N ASP A 82 -8.92 9.95 -3.29
CA ASP A 82 -9.97 10.37 -4.23
C ASP A 82 -9.46 10.99 -5.55
N ALA A 83 -8.39 10.42 -6.13
CA ALA A 83 -7.78 10.92 -7.36
C ALA A 83 -7.42 9.82 -8.37
N GLY A 84 -7.05 10.23 -9.59
CA GLY A 84 -6.39 9.39 -10.59
C GLY A 84 -4.87 9.37 -10.41
N GLN A 85 -4.20 8.35 -10.95
CA GLN A 85 -2.73 8.27 -10.89
C GLN A 85 -2.09 9.48 -11.58
N GLU A 86 -2.67 9.93 -12.69
CA GLU A 86 -2.23 11.05 -13.49
C GLU A 86 -2.30 12.40 -12.75
N ASP A 87 -3.07 12.47 -11.66
CA ASP A 87 -3.21 13.66 -10.83
C ASP A 87 -2.12 13.75 -9.75
N LEU A 88 -1.37 12.66 -9.49
CA LEU A 88 -0.35 12.62 -8.45
C LEU A 88 0.81 13.57 -8.76
N LEU A 89 1.00 14.54 -7.87
CA LEU A 89 2.16 15.42 -7.82
C LEU A 89 3.39 14.70 -7.26
N GLY A 90 4.55 15.28 -7.53
CA GLY A 90 5.85 14.81 -7.04
C GLY A 90 6.81 14.38 -8.15
N ILE A 91 7.99 13.95 -7.73
CA ILE A 91 9.06 13.46 -8.59
C ILE A 91 8.73 12.03 -8.99
N GLY A 92 8.44 11.81 -10.28
CA GLY A 92 8.15 10.49 -10.82
C GLY A 92 9.38 9.59 -10.89
N ILE A 93 9.33 8.45 -10.22
CA ILE A 93 10.36 7.41 -10.25
C ILE A 93 9.80 6.15 -10.93
N PHE A 94 10.64 5.49 -11.74
CA PHE A 94 10.23 4.28 -12.45
C PHE A 94 10.37 3.05 -11.55
N GLY A 95 9.27 2.32 -11.36
CA GLY A 95 9.26 1.06 -10.60
C GLY A 95 9.34 1.22 -9.08
N ASP A 96 8.76 0.27 -8.35
CA ASP A 96 8.84 0.21 -6.88
C ASP A 96 10.29 0.18 -6.34
N PRO A 97 11.24 -0.62 -6.87
CA PRO A 97 12.61 -0.64 -6.38
C PRO A 97 13.30 0.72 -6.46
N GLY A 98 13.08 1.45 -7.56
CA GLY A 98 13.66 2.77 -7.76
C GLY A 98 13.06 3.79 -6.79
N LEU A 99 11.75 3.72 -6.56
CA LEU A 99 11.06 4.60 -5.60
C LEU A 99 11.57 4.35 -4.18
N ALA A 100 11.65 3.08 -3.76
CA ALA A 100 12.23 2.70 -2.47
C ALA A 100 13.67 3.23 -2.32
N GLU A 101 14.52 3.05 -3.33
CA GLU A 101 15.89 3.57 -3.32
C GLU A 101 15.95 5.10 -3.23
N ALA A 102 15.06 5.82 -3.93
CA ALA A 102 14.98 7.27 -3.85
C ALA A 102 14.65 7.75 -2.43
N LEU A 103 13.69 7.09 -1.76
CA LEU A 103 13.34 7.40 -0.37
C LEU A 103 14.53 7.21 0.57
N THR A 104 15.26 6.09 0.44
CA THR A 104 16.42 5.85 1.32
C THR A 104 17.51 6.90 1.21
N LYS A 105 17.68 7.54 0.04
CA LYS A 105 18.77 8.50 -0.23
C LYS A 105 18.43 9.94 0.14
N ASP A 106 17.16 10.23 0.40
CA ASP A 106 16.69 11.58 0.69
C ASP A 106 16.03 11.61 2.08
N PRO A 107 16.72 12.16 3.10
CA PRO A 107 16.21 12.27 4.47
C PRO A 107 14.88 13.03 4.60
N LEU A 108 14.52 13.91 3.66
CA LEU A 108 13.28 14.68 3.72
C LEU A 108 12.20 14.14 2.77
N SER A 109 12.37 12.90 2.31
CA SER A 109 11.48 12.26 1.35
C SER A 109 10.13 11.85 1.93
N ILE A 110 9.12 11.85 1.08
CA ILE A 110 7.89 11.10 1.27
C ILE A 110 7.58 10.33 -0.02
N GLY A 111 7.13 9.09 0.12
CA GLY A 111 6.71 8.25 -0.98
C GLY A 111 5.75 7.19 -0.51
N TYR A 112 5.53 6.21 -1.37
CA TYR A 112 4.73 5.04 -1.06
C TYR A 112 5.23 3.83 -1.85
N ASN A 113 5.06 2.62 -1.32
CA ASN A 113 5.50 1.39 -1.96
C ASN A 113 4.54 0.24 -1.66
N ASN A 114 4.48 -0.77 -2.53
CA ASN A 114 3.83 -2.02 -2.11
C ASN A 114 4.62 -2.61 -0.92
N THR A 115 3.91 -3.24 0.02
CA THR A 115 4.49 -3.72 1.30
C THR A 115 5.77 -4.54 1.14
N ILE A 116 5.88 -5.40 0.12
CA ILE A 116 7.06 -6.24 -0.16
C ILE A 116 8.35 -5.46 -0.52
N TYR A 117 8.22 -4.19 -0.89
CA TYR A 117 9.34 -3.28 -1.15
C TYR A 117 9.72 -2.45 0.06
N VAL A 118 8.92 -2.47 1.12
CA VAL A 118 9.25 -1.87 2.41
C VAL A 118 9.73 -2.92 3.39
N TYR A 119 9.14 -4.12 3.39
CA TYR A 119 9.53 -5.22 4.28
C TYR A 119 10.27 -6.33 3.53
N ASP A 120 11.20 -6.97 4.22
CA ASP A 120 11.79 -8.23 3.79
C ASP A 120 10.93 -9.40 4.28
N VAL A 121 10.33 -10.14 3.34
CA VAL A 121 9.38 -11.23 3.62
C VAL A 121 9.99 -12.35 4.49
N LYS A 122 11.32 -12.55 4.43
CA LYS A 122 11.98 -13.62 5.20
C LYS A 122 12.21 -13.22 6.65
N THR A 123 12.58 -11.97 6.88
CA THR A 123 12.89 -11.46 8.22
C THR A 123 11.71 -10.77 8.90
N GLY A 124 10.69 -10.39 8.13
CA GLY A 124 9.58 -9.54 8.56
C GLY A 124 9.97 -8.09 8.82
N LYS A 125 11.24 -7.71 8.70
CA LYS A 125 11.73 -6.38 9.06
C LYS A 125 11.64 -5.42 7.89
N LYS A 126 11.53 -4.13 8.20
CA LYS A 126 11.71 -3.05 7.22
C LYS A 126 13.09 -3.19 6.56
N ARG A 127 13.14 -2.91 5.26
CA ARG A 127 14.39 -2.90 4.50
C ARG A 127 15.28 -1.76 5.00
N PRO A 128 16.62 -1.94 4.98
CA PRO A 128 17.54 -0.91 5.46
C PRO A 128 17.32 0.44 4.78
N GLY A 129 17.33 1.51 5.57
CA GLY A 129 17.17 2.87 5.07
C GLY A 129 15.72 3.30 4.81
N LEU A 130 14.75 2.40 4.92
CA LEU A 130 13.32 2.72 4.81
C LEU A 130 12.65 2.75 6.17
N GLU A 131 11.71 3.67 6.31
CA GLU A 131 10.79 3.74 7.43
C GLU A 131 9.37 4.03 6.94
N VAL A 132 8.38 3.61 7.72
CA VAL A 132 6.96 3.83 7.41
C VAL A 132 6.49 5.09 8.11
N ILE A 133 5.71 5.91 7.41
CA ILE A 133 4.92 6.98 8.02
C ILE A 133 3.55 6.38 8.34
N PRO A 134 3.16 6.15 9.60
CA PRO A 134 1.85 5.60 9.90
C PRO A 134 0.71 6.46 9.32
N ILE A 135 -0.34 5.79 8.84
CA ILE A 135 -1.58 6.46 8.49
C ILE A 135 -2.36 6.70 9.77
N ASP A 136 -2.67 7.97 10.05
CA ASP A 136 -3.69 8.36 11.04
C ASP A 136 -5.06 8.11 10.40
N ILE A 137 -5.66 6.96 10.73
CA ILE A 137 -6.83 6.42 10.04
C ILE A 137 -8.08 7.20 10.45
N ASN A 138 -8.16 7.58 11.73
CA ASN A 138 -9.30 8.31 12.26
C ASN A 138 -9.15 9.85 12.19
N GLY A 139 -7.96 10.36 11.86
CA GLY A 139 -7.69 11.77 11.62
C GLY A 139 -7.59 12.62 12.89
N ASN A 140 -7.27 12.03 14.04
CA ASN A 140 -7.20 12.73 15.32
C ASN A 140 -5.82 13.36 15.62
N GLY A 141 -4.84 13.18 14.73
CA GLY A 141 -3.48 13.69 14.86
C GLY A 141 -2.59 12.89 15.81
N VAL A 142 -2.92 11.64 16.11
CA VAL A 142 -2.08 10.72 16.88
C VAL A 142 -2.30 9.29 16.39
N ILE A 143 -1.23 8.49 16.38
CA ILE A 143 -1.36 7.06 16.12
C ILE A 143 -1.84 6.38 17.39
N ASP A 144 -3.09 5.91 17.33
CA ASP A 144 -3.70 5.11 18.37
C ASP A 144 -3.14 3.67 18.39
N ALA A 145 -3.38 2.94 19.48
CA ALA A 145 -2.88 1.56 19.62
C ALA A 145 -3.43 0.62 18.52
N GLU A 146 -4.63 0.90 18.02
CA GLU A 146 -5.27 0.19 16.92
C GLU A 146 -4.63 0.49 15.55
N GLU A 147 -3.89 1.60 15.45
CA GLU A 147 -3.22 2.06 14.22
C GLU A 147 -1.71 1.72 14.23
N ASP A 148 -1.15 1.35 15.39
CA ASP A 148 0.27 1.01 15.56
C ASP A 148 0.58 -0.47 15.24
N PHE A 149 0.58 -0.80 13.95
CA PHE A 149 0.88 -2.16 13.45
C PHE A 149 2.03 -2.20 12.42
N TYR A 150 2.76 -1.11 12.25
CA TYR A 150 3.79 -0.95 11.21
C TYR A 150 5.18 -1.43 11.62
N GLU A 151 5.36 -2.06 12.78
CA GLU A 151 6.72 -2.42 13.22
C GLU A 151 7.34 -3.51 12.35
N ASP A 152 6.55 -4.54 12.03
CA ASP A 152 6.96 -5.65 11.20
C ASP A 152 5.89 -6.00 10.15
N PHE A 153 6.30 -6.84 9.21
CA PHE A 153 5.46 -7.22 8.09
C PHE A 153 4.21 -7.98 8.54
N SER A 154 4.32 -8.80 9.60
CA SER A 154 3.19 -9.60 10.08
C SER A 154 2.09 -8.73 10.69
N GLY A 155 2.45 -7.67 11.40
CA GLY A 155 1.51 -6.67 11.92
C GLY A 155 0.72 -5.99 10.80
N VAL A 156 1.40 -5.56 9.73
CA VAL A 156 0.74 -4.96 8.56
C VAL A 156 -0.20 -5.94 7.87
N LEU A 157 0.24 -7.19 7.64
CA LEU A 157 -0.59 -8.21 7.00
C LEU A 157 -1.84 -8.54 7.84
N ASP A 158 -1.70 -8.60 9.17
CA ASP A 158 -2.81 -8.85 10.10
C ASP A 158 -3.81 -7.67 10.13
N ALA A 159 -3.32 -6.43 10.14
CA ALA A 159 -4.17 -5.24 10.07
C ALA A 159 -4.98 -5.17 8.77
N ILE A 160 -4.39 -5.54 7.64
CA ILE A 160 -5.09 -5.67 6.36
C ILE A 160 -6.13 -6.78 6.41
N ALA A 161 -5.76 -7.96 6.93
CA ALA A 161 -6.67 -9.11 7.03
C ALA A 161 -7.90 -8.81 7.91
N LYS A 162 -7.72 -8.01 8.97
CA LYS A 162 -8.78 -7.57 9.88
C LYS A 162 -9.58 -6.37 9.37
N GLY A 163 -9.18 -5.78 8.23
CA GLY A 163 -9.83 -4.59 7.67
C GLY A 163 -9.58 -3.32 8.48
N VAL A 164 -8.54 -3.30 9.32
CA VAL A 164 -8.11 -2.10 10.05
C VAL A 164 -7.34 -1.17 9.11
N TYR A 165 -6.39 -1.71 8.34
CA TYR A 165 -5.70 -0.94 7.31
C TYR A 165 -6.69 -0.54 6.19
N PRO A 166 -6.69 0.73 5.73
CA PRO A 166 -7.70 1.19 4.80
C PRO A 166 -7.62 0.49 3.43
N SER A 167 -8.78 0.29 2.80
CA SER A 167 -8.92 -0.35 1.48
C SER A 167 -9.80 0.50 0.57
N PRO A 168 -9.25 1.30 -0.36
CA PRO A 168 -7.82 1.53 -0.63
C PRO A 168 -7.07 2.20 0.55
N PRO A 169 -5.72 2.08 0.66
CA PRO A 169 -4.79 1.59 -0.34
C PRO A 169 -4.42 0.09 -0.25
N ALA A 170 -5.12 -0.70 0.57
CA ALA A 170 -5.22 -2.14 0.34
C ALA A 170 -6.16 -2.46 -0.83
N ARG A 171 -5.89 -3.55 -1.55
CA ARG A 171 -6.74 -4.03 -2.64
C ARG A 171 -6.60 -5.54 -2.85
N GLU A 172 -7.66 -6.16 -3.33
CA GLU A 172 -7.56 -7.48 -3.93
C GLU A 172 -6.78 -7.43 -5.25
N LEU A 173 -6.00 -8.48 -5.50
CA LEU A 173 -5.37 -8.77 -6.78
C LEU A 173 -6.16 -9.87 -7.49
N TYR A 174 -6.38 -9.68 -8.78
CA TYR A 174 -7.34 -10.46 -9.55
C TYR A 174 -6.68 -11.23 -10.69
N PHE A 175 -7.18 -12.43 -10.96
CA PHE A 175 -7.15 -12.97 -12.31
C PHE A 175 -8.31 -12.40 -13.12
N VAL A 176 -8.04 -12.05 -14.38
CA VAL A 176 -9.03 -11.45 -15.28
C VAL A 176 -9.05 -12.20 -16.60
N ALA A 177 -10.26 -12.48 -17.11
CA ALA A 177 -10.48 -13.16 -18.38
C ALA A 177 -11.62 -12.53 -19.18
N LYS A 178 -11.64 -12.81 -20.49
CA LYS A 178 -12.78 -12.48 -21.36
C LYS A 178 -13.84 -13.59 -21.21
N GLY A 179 -14.78 -13.35 -20.32
CA GLY A 179 -15.83 -14.29 -19.93
C GLY A 179 -15.32 -15.38 -18.99
N LYS A 180 -16.27 -16.13 -18.39
CA LYS A 180 -15.96 -17.25 -17.50
C LYS A 180 -15.09 -18.29 -18.24
N PRO A 181 -13.93 -18.70 -17.69
CA PRO A 181 -13.09 -19.73 -18.29
C PRO A 181 -13.88 -21.03 -18.57
N GLN A 182 -13.68 -21.62 -19.74
CA GLN A 182 -14.38 -22.86 -20.15
C GLN A 182 -13.47 -24.09 -20.16
N LYS A 183 -12.15 -23.89 -20.23
CA LYS A 183 -11.19 -25.00 -20.24
C LYS A 183 -11.05 -25.54 -18.82
N GLN A 184 -11.32 -26.83 -18.64
CA GLN A 184 -11.28 -27.48 -17.32
C GLN A 184 -9.95 -27.25 -16.60
N ALA A 185 -8.80 -27.40 -17.28
CA ALA A 185 -7.49 -27.15 -16.69
C ALA A 185 -7.31 -25.71 -16.12
N VAL A 186 -7.96 -24.70 -16.73
CA VAL A 186 -7.92 -23.32 -16.23
C VAL A 186 -8.81 -23.18 -15.00
N ILE A 187 -10.01 -23.78 -15.03
CA ILE A 187 -10.93 -23.79 -13.89
C ILE A 187 -10.27 -24.50 -12.69
N ASP A 188 -9.67 -25.67 -12.92
CA ASP A 188 -8.99 -26.45 -11.89
C ASP A 188 -7.82 -25.68 -11.29
N PHE A 189 -7.02 -25.00 -12.13
CA PHE A 189 -5.95 -24.14 -11.66
C PHE A 189 -6.47 -23.01 -10.77
N ILE A 190 -7.53 -22.30 -11.18
CA ILE A 190 -8.09 -21.22 -10.37
C ILE A 190 -8.66 -21.77 -9.05
N LYS A 191 -9.40 -22.89 -9.09
CA LYS A 191 -9.92 -23.55 -7.88
C LYS A 191 -8.78 -23.95 -6.94
N TRP A 192 -7.69 -24.48 -7.47
CA TRP A 192 -6.49 -24.78 -6.69
C TRP A 192 -5.90 -23.51 -6.06
N THR A 193 -5.77 -22.40 -6.80
CA THR A 193 -5.25 -21.13 -6.24
C THR A 193 -6.13 -20.56 -5.11
N LEU A 194 -7.45 -20.76 -5.19
CA LEU A 194 -8.40 -20.34 -4.16
C LEU A 194 -8.46 -21.28 -2.94
N THR A 195 -7.90 -22.48 -3.05
CA THR A 195 -7.96 -23.51 -1.99
C THR A 195 -6.55 -23.86 -1.52
N GLU A 196 -5.95 -24.93 -2.04
CA GLU A 196 -4.62 -25.38 -1.64
C GLU A 196 -3.53 -24.32 -1.86
N GLY A 197 -3.67 -23.49 -2.89
CA GLY A 197 -2.71 -22.45 -3.22
C GLY A 197 -2.62 -21.32 -2.19
N GLN A 198 -3.64 -21.11 -1.36
CA GLN A 198 -3.66 -20.03 -0.36
C GLN A 198 -2.54 -20.19 0.68
N GLN A 199 -2.04 -21.40 0.92
CA GLN A 199 -0.93 -21.64 1.86
C GLN A 199 0.38 -20.94 1.44
N TYR A 200 0.55 -20.61 0.17
CA TYR A 200 1.76 -19.96 -0.36
C TYR A 200 1.68 -18.44 -0.39
N VAL A 201 0.50 -17.86 -0.12
CA VAL A 201 0.24 -16.43 -0.29
C VAL A 201 1.08 -15.58 0.65
N THR A 202 1.16 -15.96 1.93
CA THR A 202 1.97 -15.24 2.92
C THR A 202 3.47 -15.34 2.63
N GLU A 203 3.96 -16.51 2.19
CA GLU A 203 5.37 -16.68 1.78
C GLU A 203 5.72 -15.82 0.56
N ALA A 204 4.75 -15.57 -0.33
CA ALA A 204 4.90 -14.67 -1.46
C ALA A 204 4.82 -13.18 -1.08
N GLY A 205 4.50 -12.86 0.17
CA GLY A 205 4.42 -11.49 0.69
C GLY A 205 3.07 -10.81 0.45
N TYR A 206 1.98 -11.57 0.43
CA TYR A 206 0.64 -11.02 0.34
C TYR A 206 -0.28 -11.52 1.46
N VAL A 207 -1.46 -10.93 1.57
CA VAL A 207 -2.48 -11.31 2.56
C VAL A 207 -3.47 -12.31 1.95
N PRO A 208 -3.64 -13.51 2.54
CA PRO A 208 -4.66 -14.46 2.10
C PRO A 208 -6.07 -13.85 2.16
N ILE A 209 -6.91 -14.19 1.17
CA ILE A 209 -8.32 -13.79 1.20
C ILE A 209 -9.11 -14.63 2.21
N SER A 210 -10.19 -14.06 2.74
CA SER A 210 -11.02 -14.74 3.74
C SER A 210 -11.69 -15.98 3.17
N GLN A 211 -12.04 -16.94 4.03
CA GLN A 211 -12.79 -18.13 3.62
C GLN A 211 -14.12 -17.79 2.96
N GLU A 212 -14.76 -16.69 3.36
CA GLU A 212 -15.98 -16.16 2.75
C GLU A 212 -15.73 -15.73 1.30
N LEU A 213 -14.69 -14.92 1.05
CA LEU A 213 -14.31 -14.51 -0.30
C LEU A 213 -13.95 -15.71 -1.18
N ILE A 214 -13.23 -16.69 -0.63
CA ILE A 214 -12.91 -17.94 -1.32
C ILE A 214 -14.19 -18.63 -1.80
N GLN A 215 -15.20 -18.77 -0.94
CA GLN A 215 -16.46 -19.42 -1.35
C GLN A 215 -17.19 -18.61 -2.41
N ASN A 216 -17.29 -17.29 -2.25
CA ASN A 216 -17.89 -16.40 -3.24
C ASN A 216 -17.22 -16.54 -4.62
N TYR A 217 -15.88 -16.61 -4.66
CA TYR A 217 -15.15 -16.79 -5.92
C TYR A 217 -15.26 -18.20 -6.51
N LEU A 218 -15.35 -19.23 -5.67
CA LEU A 218 -15.59 -20.60 -6.13
C LEU A 218 -16.97 -20.75 -6.78
N GLU A 219 -17.99 -20.02 -6.30
CA GLU A 219 -19.33 -19.99 -6.90
C GLU A 219 -19.30 -19.41 -8.32
N LEU A 220 -18.47 -18.39 -8.60
CA LEU A 220 -18.32 -17.83 -9.95
C LEU A 220 -17.73 -18.82 -10.97
N LEU A 221 -17.09 -19.89 -10.49
CA LEU A 221 -16.48 -20.96 -11.30
C LEU A 221 -17.42 -22.14 -11.55
N ASN A 222 -18.48 -22.28 -10.75
CA ASN A 222 -19.50 -23.32 -10.91
C ASN A 222 -20.52 -22.92 -11.98
#